data_AF-A0A552DVU6-F1
#
_entry.id   AF-A0A552DVU6-F1
#
_cell.length_a   1.000
_cell.length_b   1.000
_cell.length_c   1.000
_cell.angle_alpha   90.00
_cell.angle_beta   90.00
_cell.angle_gamma   90.00
#
_symmetry.space_group_name_H-M   'P 1'
#
loop_
_entity.id
_entity.type
_entity.pdbx_description
1 polymer ?
#
loop_
_entity_poly.entity_id
_entity_poly.type
_entity_poly.pdbx_seq_one_letter_code
_entity_poly.pdbx_strand_id
1 'polypeptide(L)'
;MLDITLNWKPNPDTLAKLLTLADQQNKPLEALLDEAIRQYIQLQQQEPLSVNEDPIVGLYSGSPDLATNAEDILAAEIRPKSGWTTKP
;
A
#
# COMPACT_ATOMS: atom_id res chain seq x y z
N MET A 1 24.37 -15.49 21.13
CA MET A 1 23.11 -15.93 20.52
C MET A 1 22.35 -16.70 21.58
N LEU A 2 21.09 -16.38 21.82
CA LEU A 2 20.24 -17.20 22.69
C LEU A 2 19.77 -18.39 21.85
N ASP A 3 20.27 -19.59 22.15
CA ASP A 3 19.77 -20.84 21.55
C ASP A 3 18.41 -21.19 22.17
N ILE A 4 17.36 -20.55 21.67
CA ILE A 4 15.98 -20.82 22.06
C ILE A 4 15.49 -21.99 21.22
N THR A 5 15.33 -23.15 21.83
CA THR A 5 14.73 -24.32 21.18
C THR A 5 13.21 -24.19 21.22
N LEU A 6 12.60 -23.85 20.09
CA LEU A 6 11.16 -23.79 19.95
C LEU A 6 10.60 -25.19 19.66
N ASN A 7 9.89 -25.78 20.63
CA ASN A 7 9.15 -27.02 20.40
C ASN A 7 7.83 -26.72 19.65
N TRP A 8 7.96 -26.39 18.37
CA TRP A 8 6.83 -26.13 17.50
C TRP A 8 6.40 -27.42 16.79
N LYS A 9 5.12 -27.78 16.92
CA LYS A 9 4.49 -28.88 16.17
C LYS A 9 3.56 -28.29 15.11
N PRO A 10 4.07 -27.88 13.94
CA PRO A 10 3.22 -27.40 12.87
C PRO A 10 2.30 -28.50 12.36
N ASN A 11 1.18 -28.09 11.78
CA ASN A 11 0.35 -28.98 10.98
C ASN A 11 1.22 -29.56 9.84
N PRO A 12 1.20 -30.89 9.60
CA PRO A 12 1.98 -31.54 8.53
C PRO A 12 1.77 -30.90 7.15
N ASP A 13 0.55 -30.45 6.82
CA ASP A 13 0.27 -29.81 5.53
C ASP A 13 0.99 -28.46 5.39
N THR A 14 1.06 -27.70 6.50
CA THR A 14 1.76 -26.41 6.54
C THR A 14 3.26 -26.61 6.43
N LEU A 15 3.81 -27.65 7.07
CA LEU A 15 5.22 -28.00 7.03
C LEU A 15 5.65 -28.40 5.60
N ALA A 16 4.84 -29.21 4.91
CA ALA A 16 5.09 -29.59 3.52
C ALA A 16 5.13 -28.39 2.57
N LYS A 17 4.20 -27.42 2.75
CA LYS A 17 4.20 -26.16 1.99
C LYS A 17 5.41 -25.29 2.30
N LEU A 18 5.84 -25.24 3.56
CA LEU A 18 7.01 -24.46 3.98
C LEU A 18 8.30 -25.05 3.41
N LEU A 19 8.43 -26.38 3.39
CA LEU A 19 9.57 -27.06 2.77
C LEU A 19 9.63 -26.86 1.26
N THR A 20 8.49 -26.94 0.56
CA THR A 20 8.44 -26.66 -0.88
C THR A 20 8.77 -25.21 -1.19
N LEU A 21 8.33 -24.25 -0.38
CA LEU A 21 8.70 -22.84 -0.52
C LEU A 21 10.18 -22.59 -0.20
N ALA A 22 10.74 -23.26 0.81
CA ALA A 22 12.15 -23.17 1.16
C ALA A 22 13.05 -23.68 0.02
N ASP A 23 12.65 -24.81 -0.59
CA ASP A 23 13.32 -25.39 -1.77
C ASP A 23 13.26 -24.45 -2.98
N GLN A 24 12.07 -23.91 -3.27
CA GLN A 24 11.88 -22.95 -4.37
C GLN A 24 12.67 -21.66 -4.20
N GLN A 25 12.81 -21.17 -2.96
CA GLN A 25 13.51 -19.92 -2.67
C GLN A 25 15.00 -20.14 -2.36
N ASN A 26 15.46 -21.40 -2.35
CA ASN A 26 16.82 -21.80 -1.98
C ASN A 26 17.28 -21.15 -0.67
N LYS A 27 16.38 -21.12 0.32
CA LYS A 27 16.60 -20.50 1.64
C LYS A 27 16.43 -21.51 2.76
N PRO A 28 17.21 -21.39 3.85
CA PRO A 28 17.01 -22.22 5.02
C PRO A 28 15.64 -21.93 5.64
N LEU A 29 15.01 -22.97 6.18
CA LEU A 29 13.66 -22.92 6.74
C LEU A 29 13.56 -21.89 7.86
N GLU A 30 14.61 -21.79 8.66
CA GLU A 30 14.77 -20.86 9.78
C GLU A 30 14.67 -19.40 9.31
N ALA A 31 15.34 -19.05 8.20
CA ALA A 31 15.29 -17.70 7.66
C ALA A 31 13.90 -17.36 7.11
N LEU A 32 13.19 -18.34 6.56
CA LEU A 32 11.82 -18.15 6.07
C LEU A 32 10.83 -17.96 7.25
N LEU A 33 11.03 -18.71 8.34
CA LEU A 33 10.26 -18.55 9.57
C LEU A 33 10.53 -17.20 10.25
N ASP A 34 11.80 -16.79 10.37
CA ASP A 34 12.16 -15.50 10.93
C ASP A 34 11.53 -14.34 10.15
N GLU A 35 11.55 -14.42 8.83
CA GLU A 35 10.93 -13.40 7.97
C GLU A 35 9.41 -13.39 8.12
N ALA A 36 8.76 -14.56 8.13
CA ALA A 36 7.32 -14.65 8.32
C ALA A 36 6.88 -14.09 9.68
N ILE A 37 7.64 -14.38 10.74
CA ILE A 37 7.37 -13.85 12.08
C ILE A 37 7.58 -12.33 12.11
N ARG A 38 8.66 -11.82 11.50
CA ARG A 38 8.91 -10.38 11.39
C ARG A 38 7.76 -9.67 10.69
N GLN A 39 7.29 -10.20 9.57
CA GLN A 39 6.15 -9.65 8.83
C GLN A 39 4.87 -9.69 9.64
N TYR A 40 4.59 -10.80 10.34
CA TYR A 40 3.42 -10.92 11.21
C TYR A 40 3.44 -9.87 12.33
N ILE A 41 4.58 -9.71 13.01
CA ILE A 41 4.74 -8.70 14.07
C ILE A 41 4.55 -7.29 13.50
N GLN A 42 5.14 -7.00 12.34
CA GLN A 42 5.00 -5.70 11.68
C GLN A 42 3.54 -5.39 11.31
N LEU A 43 2.81 -6.37 10.78
CA LEU A 43 1.38 -6.23 10.47
C LEU A 43 0.55 -5.98 11.73
N GLN A 44 0.88 -6.61 12.86
CA GLN A 44 0.18 -6.39 14.13
C GLN A 44 0.51 -5.03 14.76
N GLN A 45 1.67 -4.47 14.45
CA GLN A 45 2.07 -3.13 14.92
C GLN A 45 1.53 -2.00 14.04
N GLN A 46 1.01 -2.30 12.86
CA GLN A 46 0.26 -1.33 12.08
C GLN A 46 -1.08 -1.13 12.76
N GLU A 47 -1.22 -0.02 13.50
CA GLU A 47 -2.54 0.49 13.87
C GLU A 47 -3.39 0.59 12.60
N PRO A 48 -4.65 0.14 12.62
CA PRO A 48 -5.54 0.40 11.50
C PRO A 48 -5.60 1.91 11.33
N LEU A 49 -5.11 2.41 10.19
CA LEU A 49 -5.24 3.82 9.82
C LEU A 49 -6.70 4.20 10.08
N SER A 50 -6.91 5.14 11.00
CA SER A 50 -8.26 5.63 11.21
C SER A 50 -8.72 6.19 9.87
N VAL A 51 -9.98 5.96 9.47
CA VAL A 51 -10.53 6.47 8.20
C VAL A 51 -10.39 8.00 8.10
N ASN A 52 -10.13 8.70 9.21
CA ASN A 52 -9.85 10.12 9.28
C ASN A 52 -8.40 10.53 8.95
N GLU A 53 -7.50 9.57 8.79
CA GLU A 53 -6.08 9.77 8.46
C GLU A 53 -5.75 9.13 7.11
N ASP A 54 -6.71 9.07 6.19
CA ASP A 54 -6.38 8.79 4.80
C ASP A 54 -5.48 9.93 4.30
N PRO A 55 -4.16 9.71 4.11
CA PRO A 55 -3.23 10.78 3.81
C PRO A 55 -3.56 11.42 2.46
N ILE A 56 -4.37 10.78 1.61
CA ILE A 56 -4.79 11.34 0.32
C ILE A 56 -5.98 12.29 0.48
N VAL A 57 -6.83 12.09 1.50
CA VAL A 57 -7.93 13.00 1.82
C VAL A 57 -7.38 14.21 2.57
N GLY A 58 -7.11 15.28 1.82
CA GLY A 58 -6.56 16.54 2.35
C GLY A 58 -5.18 16.92 1.80
N LEU A 59 -4.49 16.01 1.09
CA LEU A 59 -3.24 16.35 0.39
C LEU A 59 -3.49 17.27 -0.81
N TYR A 60 -4.68 17.16 -1.41
CA TYR A 60 -5.20 18.08 -2.41
C TYR A 60 -6.57 18.57 -1.97
N SER A 61 -6.61 19.69 -1.26
CA SER A 61 -7.83 20.50 -1.19
C SER A 61 -7.97 21.23 -2.52
N GLY A 62 -8.63 20.60 -3.49
CA GLY A 62 -9.13 21.36 -4.64
C GLY A 62 -9.96 22.51 -4.07
N SER A 63 -9.60 23.77 -4.38
CA SER A 63 -10.40 24.90 -3.93
C SER A 63 -11.84 24.64 -4.38
N PRO A 64 -12.85 24.66 -3.48
CA PRO A 64 -14.24 24.48 -3.87
C PRO A 64 -14.62 25.41 -5.02
N ASP A 65 -13.99 26.61 -5.03
CA ASP A 65 -14.09 27.62 -6.05
C ASP A 65 -13.68 27.11 -7.46
N LEU A 66 -12.59 26.35 -7.57
CA LEU A 66 -12.12 25.82 -8.86
C LEU A 66 -13.05 24.73 -9.40
N ALA A 67 -13.60 23.88 -8.53
CA ALA A 67 -14.49 22.80 -8.93
C ALA A 67 -15.89 23.34 -9.26
N THR A 68 -16.40 24.29 -8.47
CA THR A 68 -17.71 24.91 -8.67
C THR A 68 -17.74 25.86 -9.86
N ASN A 69 -16.66 26.63 -10.07
CA ASN A 69 -16.61 27.66 -11.12
C ASN A 69 -15.75 27.23 -12.32
N ALA A 70 -15.51 25.93 -12.50
CA ALA A 70 -14.65 25.40 -13.56
C ALA A 70 -15.07 25.89 -14.96
N GLU A 71 -16.38 25.92 -15.23
CA GLU A 71 -16.92 26.39 -16.51
C GLU A 71 -16.70 27.90 -16.72
N ASP A 72 -16.91 28.69 -15.68
CA ASP A 72 -16.73 30.15 -15.73
C ASP A 72 -15.24 30.52 -15.90
N ILE A 73 -14.35 29.81 -15.21
CA ILE A 73 -12.90 29.97 -15.33
C ILE A 73 -12.46 29.60 -16.74
N LEU A 74 -12.92 28.46 -17.27
CA LEU A 74 -12.60 28.02 -18.62
C LEU A 74 -13.12 29.03 -19.68
N ALA A 75 -14.35 29.52 -19.52
CA ALA A 75 -14.92 30.52 -20.41
C ALA A 75 -14.14 31.85 -20.37
N ALA A 76 -13.67 32.27 -19.19
CA ALA A 76 -12.85 33.46 -19.03
C ALA A 76 -11.44 33.33 -19.67
N GLU A 77 -10.93 32.11 -19.78
CA GLU A 77 -9.62 31.79 -20.36
C GLU A 77 -9.64 31.49 -21.86
N ILE A 78 -10.78 31.10 -22.43
CA ILE A 78 -10.97 30.97 -23.89
C ILE A 78 -11.11 32.37 -24.50
N ARG A 79 -9.96 33.04 -24.70
CA ARG A 79 -9.84 34.34 -25.37
C ARG A 79 -9.19 34.17 -26.75
N PRO A 80 -9.36 35.12 -27.69
CA PRO A 80 -8.78 35.01 -29.03
C PRO A 80 -7.25 34.82 -29.09
N LYS A 81 -6.52 35.08 -28.00
CA LYS A 81 -5.06 34.90 -27.88
C LYS A 81 -4.64 33.72 -26.99
N SER A 82 -5.58 32.95 -26.45
CA SER A 82 -5.25 31.90 -25.49
C SER A 82 -4.78 30.59 -26.15
N GLY A 83 -4.82 30.49 -27.48
CA GLY A 83 -4.37 29.31 -28.22
C GLY A 83 -5.35 28.12 -28.17
N TRP A 84 -6.45 28.25 -27.43
CA TRP A 84 -7.54 27.28 -27.38
C TRP A 84 -8.44 27.45 -28.59
N THR A 85 -8.58 26.39 -29.39
CA THR A 85 -9.52 26.34 -30.53
C THR A 85 -10.64 25.37 -30.23
N THR A 86 -11.90 25.81 -30.25
CA THR A 86 -13.04 24.90 -30.24
C THR A 86 -13.22 24.31 -31.63
N LYS A 87 -13.43 22.99 -31.70
CA LYS A 87 -13.74 22.32 -32.97
C LYS A 87 -15.22 22.57 -33.28
N PRO A 88 -15.57 23.04 -34.50
CA PRO A 88 -16.96 23.18 -34.91
C PRO A 88 -17.65 21.82 -35.04
#